data_AF-A0AAP7NAT0-F1
#
_entry.id   AF-A0AAP7NAT0-F1
#
_cell.length_a   1.000
_cell.length_b   1.000
_cell.length_c   1.000
_cell.angle_alpha   90.00
_cell.angle_beta   90.00
_cell.angle_gamma   90.00
#
_symmetry.space_group_name_H-M   'P 1'
#
loop_
_entity.id
_entity.type
_entity.pdbx_description
1 polymer ?
#
loop_
_entity_poly.entity_id
_entity_poly.type
_entity_poly.pdbx_seq_one_letter_code
_entity_poly.pdbx_strand_id
1 'polypeptide(L)'
;MSQFQAQKVHLVRHGSADFPYKETHDAYLIAADTVALCDFNAWGGRFAFYDTGGLTRKNDGYHLYDDAHPESFAFEFAKTTATLQKLDGREIADMSVAQFMRMFFTGGEGHV
;
A
#
# COMPACT_ATOMS: atom_id res chain seq x y z
N MET A 1 11.91 8.30 21.50
CA MET A 1 12.18 7.60 20.23
C MET A 1 11.81 8.57 19.12
N SER A 2 12.68 8.81 18.13
CA SER A 2 12.27 9.66 16.99
C SER A 2 11.16 8.95 16.24
N GLN A 3 10.10 9.68 15.91
CA GLN A 3 9.02 9.15 15.08
C GLN A 3 9.60 8.75 13.73
N PHE A 4 9.30 7.52 13.29
CA PHE A 4 9.69 7.06 11.96
C PHE A 4 9.04 7.98 10.92
N GLN A 5 9.83 8.50 9.98
CA GLN A 5 9.31 9.33 8.90
C GLN A 5 9.07 8.44 7.68
N ALA A 6 7.84 8.46 7.16
CA ALA A 6 7.50 7.73 5.95
C ALA A 6 8.38 8.18 4.78
N GLN A 7 8.90 7.22 4.02
CA GLN A 7 9.78 7.47 2.88
C GLN A 7 9.11 7.00 1.61
N LYS A 8 9.04 7.87 0.59
CA LYS A 8 8.59 7.46 -0.73
C LYS A 8 9.59 6.46 -1.31
N VAL A 9 9.08 5.34 -1.81
CA VAL A 9 9.86 4.26 -2.43
C VAL A 9 9.12 3.76 -3.67
N HIS A 10 9.79 2.98 -4.51
CA HIS A 10 9.11 2.22 -5.55
C HIS A 10 8.91 0.78 -5.10
N LEU A 11 7.73 0.24 -5.41
CA LEU A 11 7.42 -1.18 -5.33
C LEU A 11 7.28 -1.72 -6.76
N VAL A 12 8.16 -2.64 -7.14
CA VAL A 12 8.15 -3.29 -8.45
C VAL A 12 7.53 -4.67 -8.31
N ARG A 13 6.35 -4.89 -8.90
CA ARG A 13 5.65 -6.18 -8.89
C ARG A 13 6.01 -6.99 -10.12
N HIS A 14 6.32 -8.26 -9.92
CA HIS A 14 6.68 -9.23 -10.95
C HIS A 14 5.67 -10.38 -10.89
N GLY A 15 5.00 -10.62 -12.02
CA GLY A 15 4.15 -11.78 -12.18
C GLY A 15 4.92 -13.09 -12.19
N SER A 16 4.18 -14.18 -12.10
CA SER A 16 4.73 -15.54 -12.16
C SER A 16 5.23 -15.88 -13.57
N ALA A 17 5.90 -17.02 -13.70
CA ALA A 17 6.28 -17.56 -15.00
C ALA A 17 5.07 -17.83 -15.92
N ASP A 18 3.94 -18.25 -15.34
CA ASP A 18 2.71 -18.57 -16.07
C ASP A 18 1.92 -17.32 -16.50
N PHE A 19 2.08 -16.22 -15.77
CA PHE A 19 1.46 -14.94 -16.09
C PHE A 19 2.46 -13.79 -15.91
N PRO A 20 3.37 -13.60 -16.88
CA PRO A 20 4.47 -12.65 -16.75
C PRO A 20 3.98 -11.21 -16.89
N TYR A 21 4.25 -10.39 -15.88
CA TYR A 21 4.10 -8.94 -15.93
C TYR A 21 5.15 -8.25 -15.08
N LYS A 22 5.35 -6.95 -15.32
CA LYS A 22 6.19 -6.08 -14.50
C LYS A 22 5.55 -4.71 -14.37
N GLU A 23 5.26 -4.31 -13.14
CA GLU A 23 4.66 -3.00 -12.84
C GLU A 23 5.48 -2.28 -11.78
N THR A 24 5.65 -0.98 -11.95
CA THR A 24 6.30 -0.12 -10.95
C THR A 24 5.26 0.80 -10.34
N HIS A 25 5.14 0.74 -9.03
CA HIS A 25 4.19 1.52 -8.25
C HIS A 25 4.93 2.49 -7.33
N ASP A 26 4.40 3.70 -7.20
CA ASP A 26 4.76 4.60 -6.11
C ASP A 26 4.21 4.04 -4.79
N ALA A 27 5.07 3.88 -3.80
CA ALA A 27 4.74 3.31 -2.51
C ALA A 27 5.44 4.09 -1.38
N TYR A 28 5.16 3.72 -0.14
CA TYR A 28 5.83 4.32 1.01
C TYR A 28 6.33 3.25 1.97
N LEU A 29 7.57 3.40 2.43
CA LEU A 29 8.06 2.72 3.62
C LEU A 29 7.50 3.48 4.82
N ILE A 30 6.57 2.89 5.56
CA ILE A 30 5.81 3.54 6.65
C ILE A 30 6.26 3.11 8.05
N ALA A 31 7.01 2.01 8.12
CA ALA A 31 7.77 1.55 9.27
C ALA A 31 9.10 0.97 8.78
N ALA A 32 10.01 0.63 9.70
CA ALA A 32 11.33 0.10 9.34
C ALA A 32 11.27 -1.15 8.45
N ASP A 33 10.18 -1.92 8.57
CA ASP A 33 9.95 -3.22 7.97
C ASP A 33 8.67 -3.30 7.11
N THR A 34 7.95 -2.19 6.91
CA THR A 34 6.63 -2.23 6.27
C THR A 34 6.51 -1.25 5.12
N VAL A 35 6.28 -1.78 3.91
CA VAL A 35 5.93 -1.00 2.71
C VAL A 35 4.42 -1.00 2.53
N ALA A 36 3.83 0.19 2.39
CA ALA A 36 2.42 0.38 2.06
C ALA A 36 2.25 0.81 0.60
N LEU A 37 1.30 0.17 -0.08
CA LEU A 37 0.85 0.49 -1.43
C LEU A 37 -0.61 0.96 -1.40
N CYS A 38 -0.86 2.17 -1.91
CA CYS A 38 -2.19 2.69 -2.23
C CYS A 38 -2.36 2.68 -3.74
N ASP A 39 -3.09 1.71 -4.28
CA ASP A 39 -3.41 1.62 -5.70
C ASP A 39 -4.91 1.79 -5.90
N PHE A 40 -5.37 3.04 -5.91
CA PHE A 40 -6.78 3.39 -6.06
C PHE A 40 -7.05 3.98 -7.45
N ASN A 41 -8.12 3.53 -8.10
CA ASN A 41 -8.58 4.05 -9.39
C ASN A 41 -10.11 4.25 -9.40
N ALA A 42 -10.66 4.75 -10.51
CA ALA A 42 -12.10 5.07 -10.61
C ALA A 42 -13.03 3.83 -10.48
N TRP A 43 -12.49 2.63 -10.65
CA TRP A 43 -13.24 1.38 -10.73
C TRP A 43 -13.03 0.48 -9.52
N GLY A 44 -12.24 0.93 -8.55
CA GLY A 44 -11.87 0.15 -7.38
C GLY A 44 -10.45 0.47 -6.96
N GLY A 45 -9.93 -0.30 -6.03
CA GLY A 45 -8.55 -0.15 -5.65
C GLY A 45 -8.11 -1.13 -4.60
N ARG A 46 -6.81 -1.11 -4.35
CA ARG A 46 -6.13 -1.95 -3.39
C ARG A 46 -5.39 -1.06 -2.41
N PHE A 47 -5.48 -1.45 -1.16
CA PHE A 47 -4.53 -1.04 -0.16
C PHE A 47 -3.80 -2.26 0.38
N ALA A 48 -2.47 -2.28 0.31
CA ALA A 48 -1.67 -3.45 0.65
C ALA A 48 -0.42 -3.10 1.47
N PHE A 49 -0.09 -3.97 2.41
CA PHE A 49 1.10 -3.89 3.25
C PHE A 49 1.99 -5.10 3.02
N TYR A 50 3.29 -4.84 2.88
CA TYR A 50 4.30 -5.84 2.60
C TYR A 50 5.42 -5.74 3.65
N ASP A 51 5.76 -6.87 4.26
CA ASP A 51 6.96 -7.02 5.07
C ASP A 51 8.20 -6.93 4.16
N THR A 52 9.12 -6.00 4.45
CA THR A 52 10.35 -5.82 3.65
C THR A 52 11.26 -7.03 3.69
N GLY A 53 11.20 -7.87 4.73
CA GLY A 53 11.93 -9.14 4.81
C GLY A 53 11.49 -10.15 3.76
N GLY A 54 10.26 -10.04 3.26
CA GLY A 54 9.75 -10.84 2.13
C GLY A 54 10.04 -10.23 0.75
N LEU A 55 10.52 -8.98 0.69
CA LEU A 55 10.78 -8.28 -0.57
C LEU A 55 12.25 -8.34 -0.95
N THR A 56 12.53 -8.46 -2.25
CA THR A 56 13.90 -8.33 -2.74
C THR A 56 14.26 -6.85 -2.87
N ARG A 57 15.25 -6.36 -2.11
CA ARG A 57 15.75 -4.99 -2.25
C ARG A 57 16.71 -4.86 -3.43
N LYS A 58 16.46 -3.89 -4.32
CA LYS A 58 17.37 -3.50 -5.42
C LYS A 58 17.56 -1.99 -5.44
N ASN A 59 18.40 -1.50 -6.36
CA ASN A 59 18.72 -0.08 -6.48
C ASN A 59 17.51 0.77 -6.89
N ASP A 60 16.57 0.18 -7.65
CA ASP A 60 15.37 0.84 -8.17
C ASP A 60 14.17 0.74 -7.22
N GLY A 61 14.21 -0.10 -6.17
CA GLY A 61 13.15 -0.19 -5.19
C GLY A 61 13.06 -1.54 -4.47
N TYR A 62 11.87 -1.81 -3.93
CA TYR A 62 11.51 -3.13 -3.40
C TYR A 62 10.84 -3.96 -4.49
N HIS A 63 11.20 -5.24 -4.60
CA HIS A 63 10.67 -6.12 -5.62
C HIS A 63 9.80 -7.21 -4.98
N LEU A 64 8.54 -7.23 -5.39
CA LEU A 64 7.55 -8.24 -5.09
C LEU A 64 7.52 -9.25 -6.23
N TYR A 65 7.74 -10.52 -5.94
CA TYR A 65 7.54 -11.61 -6.89
C TYR A 65 6.29 -12.37 -6.45
N ASP A 66 5.30 -12.49 -7.32
CA ASP A 66 4.02 -13.13 -6.97
C ASP A 66 4.22 -14.56 -6.46
N ASP A 67 5.20 -15.29 -7.02
CA ASP A 67 5.58 -16.64 -6.59
C ASP A 67 6.15 -16.71 -5.16
N ALA A 68 6.61 -15.58 -4.62
CA ALA A 68 7.22 -15.48 -3.28
C ALA A 68 6.22 -15.05 -2.19
N HIS A 69 4.99 -14.64 -2.57
CA HIS A 69 3.86 -14.25 -1.71
C HIS A 69 4.15 -13.45 -0.41
N PRO A 70 4.54 -12.17 -0.45
CA PRO A 70 4.55 -11.37 0.79
C PRO A 70 3.56 -10.20 0.83
N GLU A 71 2.25 -10.43 0.60
CA GLU A 71 1.24 -9.54 1.18
C GLU A 71 1.04 -9.94 2.64
N SER A 72 1.48 -9.09 3.58
CA SER A 72 1.18 -9.30 5.00
C SER A 72 -0.30 -9.06 5.28
N PHE A 73 -0.87 -8.07 4.57
CA PHE A 73 -2.26 -7.68 4.71
C PHE A 73 -2.71 -6.83 3.52
N ALA A 74 -3.90 -7.08 2.97
CA ALA A 74 -4.46 -6.28 1.89
C ALA A 74 -5.98 -6.15 2.00
N PHE A 75 -6.49 -5.00 1.53
CA PHE A 75 -7.90 -4.74 1.31
C PHE A 75 -8.12 -4.41 -0.16
N GLU A 76 -9.14 -5.04 -0.74
CA GLU A 76 -9.60 -4.73 -2.08
C GLU A 76 -10.97 -4.06 -2.01
N PHE A 77 -11.13 -3.01 -2.79
CA PHE A 77 -12.33 -2.18 -2.82
C PHE A 77 -12.97 -2.27 -4.20
N ALA A 78 -14.23 -2.71 -4.23
CA ALA A 78 -15.00 -2.75 -5.47
C ALA A 78 -15.33 -1.35 -6.01
N LYS A 79 -15.34 -0.33 -5.14
CA LYS A 79 -15.47 1.10 -5.49
C LYS A 79 -14.71 1.94 -4.48
N THR A 80 -13.93 2.89 -4.94
CA THR A 80 -13.22 3.86 -4.07
C THR A 80 -13.96 5.19 -4.09
N THR A 81 -14.10 5.83 -2.93
CA THR A 81 -14.57 7.21 -2.85
C THR A 81 -13.46 8.17 -3.31
N ALA A 82 -13.83 9.40 -3.69
CA ALA A 82 -12.85 10.43 -4.05
C ALA A 82 -11.89 10.76 -2.88
N THR A 83 -12.29 10.50 -1.63
CA THR A 83 -11.42 10.65 -0.46
C THR A 83 -10.36 9.56 -0.42
N LEU A 84 -10.71 8.30 -0.69
CA LEU A 84 -9.75 7.20 -0.72
C LEU A 84 -8.72 7.38 -1.84
N GLN A 85 -9.14 7.90 -3.00
CA GLN A 85 -8.23 8.18 -4.13
C GLN A 85 -7.20 9.27 -3.86
N LYS A 86 -7.38 10.07 -2.80
CA LYS A 86 -6.40 11.09 -2.37
C LYS A 86 -5.40 10.55 -1.36
N LEU A 87 -5.69 9.41 -0.73
CA LEU A 87 -4.80 8.82 0.25
C LEU A 87 -3.53 8.31 -0.42
N ASP A 88 -2.40 8.60 0.20
CA ASP A 88 -1.13 7.97 -0.08
C ASP A 88 -0.55 7.30 1.17
N GLY A 89 0.56 6.58 1.01
CA GLY A 89 1.16 5.85 2.12
C GLY A 89 1.74 6.77 3.21
N ARG A 90 2.05 8.04 2.92
CA ARG A 90 2.50 8.99 3.94
C ARG A 90 1.35 9.40 4.84
N GLU A 91 0.20 9.75 4.26
CA GLU A 91 -0.99 10.10 5.06
C GLU A 91 -1.39 8.94 5.97
N ILE A 92 -1.24 7.70 5.51
CA ILE A 92 -1.56 6.51 6.29
C ILE A 92 -0.56 6.26 7.42
N ALA A 93 0.73 6.54 7.20
CA ALA A 93 1.75 6.42 8.25
C ALA A 93 1.48 7.36 9.43
N ASP A 94 0.89 8.53 9.17
CA ASP A 94 0.57 9.53 10.20
C ASP A 94 -0.80 9.27 10.87
N MET A 95 -1.59 8.30 10.41
CA MET A 95 -2.90 7.98 10.96
C MET A 95 -2.85 6.96 12.09
N SER A 96 -3.70 7.17 13.10
CA SER A 96 -4.00 6.13 14.07
C SER A 96 -4.84 5.00 13.43
N VAL A 97 -4.73 3.80 13.98
CA VAL A 97 -5.57 2.65 13.58
C VAL A 97 -7.06 2.99 13.64
N ALA A 98 -7.51 3.77 14.63
CA ALA A 98 -8.91 4.18 14.72
C ALA A 98 -9.33 5.14 13.58
N GLN A 99 -8.46 6.08 13.19
CA GLN A 99 -8.72 6.97 12.05
C GLN A 99 -8.75 6.17 10.74
N PHE A 100 -7.77 5.28 10.57
CA PHE A 100 -7.73 4.32 9.46
C PHE A 100 -9.06 3.56 9.39
N MET A 101 -9.42 2.80 10.43
CA MET A 101 -10.64 1.99 10.47
C MET A 101 -11.92 2.83 10.23
N ARG A 102 -12.02 4.05 10.75
CA ARG A 102 -13.19 4.90 10.48
C ARG A 102 -13.32 5.25 8.99
N MET A 103 -12.23 5.62 8.31
CA MET A 103 -12.29 5.90 6.87
C MET A 103 -12.82 4.72 6.04
N PHE A 104 -12.55 3.47 6.46
CA PHE A 104 -12.96 2.29 5.70
C PHE A 104 -14.31 1.70 6.14
N PHE A 105 -14.65 1.75 7.43
CA PHE A 105 -15.82 1.06 7.98
C PHE A 105 -17.03 1.96 8.24
N THR A 106 -16.87 3.29 8.36
CA THR A 106 -18.02 4.20 8.52
C THR A 106 -18.51 4.79 7.19
N GLY A 107 -18.18 4.15 6.06
CA GLY A 107 -18.71 4.50 4.74
C GLY A 107 -18.39 5.91 4.27
N GLY A 108 -17.33 6.55 4.78
CA GLY A 108 -17.11 7.96 4.53
C GLY A 108 -18.35 8.79 4.87
N GLU A 109 -18.98 8.54 6.03
CA GLU A 109 -19.96 9.48 6.55
C GLU A 109 -19.29 10.85 6.64
N GLY A 110 -19.74 11.74 5.74
CA GLY A 110 -19.42 13.14 5.77
C GLY A 110 -19.69 13.71 7.15
N HIS A 111 -18.95 14.76 7.47
CA HIS A 111 -19.29 15.63 8.57
C HIS A 111 -20.80 15.91 8.63
N VAL A 112 -21.34 15.77 9.84
CA VAL A 112 -22.60 16.36 10.31
C VAL A 112 -22.76 17.79 9.80
#